data_AF-A0A926TJ48-F1
#
_entry.id   AF-A0A926TJ48-F1
#
_cell.length_a   1.000
_cell.length_b   1.000
_cell.length_c   1.000
_cell.angle_alpha   90.00
_cell.angle_beta   90.00
_cell.angle_gamma   90.00
#
_symmetry.space_group_name_H-M   'P 1'
#
loop_
_entity.id
_entity.type
_entity.pdbx_description
1 polymer ?
#
loop_
_entity_poly.entity_id
_entity_poly.type
_entity_poly.pdbx_seq_one_letter_code
_entity_poly.pdbx_strand_id
1 'polypeptide(L)'
;MIYEVFMPALSSTMTEGKIVSWVKSPGDKVEKGETVVVVESDKADMDVESFYEGYLATIVVPAGETVPVGNAIALIAETEAEIETAQQQKSSSPAPVPAAASPDLAAAVAVAPVETEQNGNGSKSGRTIASPRARKLAKDLKVDLATLKGSGPHGRIVAEDVEAAANVSKPVPAPAATTAAPPPAP
;
A
#
# COMPACT_ATOMS: atom_id res chain seq x y z
N MET A 1 25.73 12.13 5.74
CA MET A 1 24.90 12.76 4.68
C MET A 1 24.08 11.68 3.97
N ILE A 2 22.90 12.00 3.43
CA ILE A 2 22.06 11.01 2.71
C ILE A 2 22.08 11.36 1.22
N TYR A 3 22.48 10.40 0.40
CA TYR A 3 22.53 10.49 -1.06
C TYR A 3 21.38 9.69 -1.65
N GLU A 4 20.67 10.29 -2.60
CA GLU A 4 19.66 9.58 -3.39
C GLU A 4 20.33 8.93 -4.60
N VAL A 5 20.09 7.64 -4.77
CA VAL A 5 20.50 6.90 -5.95
C VAL A 5 19.38 7.04 -6.96
N PHE A 6 19.64 7.72 -8.06
CA PHE A 6 18.69 7.88 -9.16
C PHE A 6 18.90 6.81 -10.21
N MET A 7 17.83 6.44 -10.91
CA MET A 7 17.92 5.54 -12.05
C MET A 7 18.75 6.18 -13.16
N PRO A 8 19.89 5.58 -13.56
CA PRO A 8 20.73 6.13 -14.62
C PRO A 8 20.11 5.89 -16.00
N ALA A 9 20.43 6.79 -16.94
CA ALA A 9 20.15 6.58 -18.35
C ALA A 9 21.18 5.61 -18.93
N LEU A 10 20.82 4.33 -19.06
CA LEU A 10 21.73 3.32 -19.62
C LEU A 10 21.77 3.32 -21.15
N SER A 11 20.87 4.07 -21.80
CA SER A 11 20.87 4.30 -23.26
C SER A 11 20.35 5.69 -23.61
N SER A 12 20.79 6.23 -24.75
CA SER A 12 20.36 7.54 -25.26
C SER A 12 18.86 7.63 -25.58
N THR A 13 18.18 6.49 -25.68
CA THR A 13 16.72 6.40 -25.91
C THR A 13 15.96 5.80 -24.73
N MET A 14 16.61 5.58 -23.57
CA MET A 14 15.97 4.95 -22.42
C MET A 14 15.15 5.98 -21.62
N THR A 15 13.86 5.70 -21.44
CA THR A 15 12.94 6.50 -20.61
C THR A 15 12.65 5.86 -19.26
N GLU A 16 12.71 4.53 -19.18
CA GLU A 16 12.44 3.75 -17.97
C GLU A 16 13.28 2.47 -17.96
N GLY A 17 13.54 1.95 -16.75
CA GLY A 17 14.29 0.72 -16.51
C GLY A 17 13.59 -0.13 -15.45
N LYS A 18 13.63 -1.45 -15.62
CA LYS A 18 13.06 -2.40 -14.68
C LYS A 18 14.15 -2.94 -13.78
N ILE A 19 13.95 -2.86 -12.48
CA ILE A 19 14.90 -3.43 -11.52
C ILE A 19 14.73 -4.95 -11.53
N VAL A 20 15.78 -5.70 -11.81
CA VAL A 20 15.73 -7.18 -11.83
C VAL A 20 16.01 -7.75 -10.45
N SER A 21 17.09 -7.27 -9.85
CA SER A 21 17.57 -7.75 -8.55
C SER A 21 18.45 -6.71 -7.88
N TRP A 22 18.38 -6.68 -6.55
CA TRP A 22 19.29 -5.90 -5.73
C TRP A 22 20.47 -6.78 -5.33
N VAL A 23 21.69 -6.28 -5.55
CA VAL A 23 22.93 -6.93 -5.10
C VAL A 23 23.19 -6.58 -3.63
N LYS A 24 22.75 -5.39 -3.21
CA LYS A 24 22.91 -4.86 -1.85
C LYS A 24 21.58 -4.76 -1.11
N SER A 25 21.61 -4.99 0.20
CA SER A 25 20.44 -4.95 1.08
C SER A 25 20.47 -3.72 2.00
N PRO A 26 19.32 -3.30 2.57
CA PRO A 26 19.31 -2.18 3.52
C PRO A 26 20.20 -2.49 4.74
N GLY A 27 21.16 -1.63 5.03
CA GLY A 27 22.19 -1.80 6.05
C GLY A 27 23.54 -2.27 5.50
N ASP A 28 23.62 -2.73 4.25
CA ASP A 28 24.90 -3.13 3.66
C ASP A 28 25.78 -1.92 3.35
N LYS A 29 27.08 -2.09 3.60
CA LYS A 29 28.10 -1.15 3.14
C LYS A 29 28.22 -1.21 1.61
N VAL A 30 28.26 -0.06 0.98
CA VAL A 30 28.41 0.15 -0.46
C VAL A 30 29.60 1.06 -0.70
N GLU A 31 30.50 0.64 -1.59
CA GLU A 31 31.67 1.45 -1.98
C GLU A 31 31.44 2.16 -3.31
N LYS A 32 32.23 3.21 -3.58
CA LYS A 32 32.18 3.91 -4.86
C LYS A 32 32.65 2.97 -5.98
N GLY A 33 31.81 2.80 -7.00
CA GLY A 33 32.04 1.87 -8.11
C GLY A 33 31.56 0.45 -7.83
N GLU A 34 30.92 0.21 -6.69
CA GLU A 34 30.37 -1.11 -6.36
C GLU A 34 28.94 -1.26 -6.91
N THR A 35 28.65 -2.42 -7.51
CA THR A 35 27.31 -2.75 -8.02
C THR A 35 26.29 -2.84 -6.90
N VAL A 36 25.23 -2.05 -7.01
CA VAL A 36 24.15 -1.99 -6.01
C VAL A 36 22.92 -2.76 -6.49
N VAL A 37 22.62 -2.66 -7.78
CA VAL A 37 21.37 -3.16 -8.38
C VAL A 37 21.57 -3.50 -9.85
N VAL A 38 20.85 -4.50 -10.33
CA VAL A 38 20.80 -4.91 -11.74
C VAL A 38 19.51 -4.37 -12.36
N VAL A 39 19.64 -3.63 -13.45
CA VAL A 39 18.52 -3.01 -14.17
C VAL A 39 18.43 -3.60 -15.57
N GLU A 40 17.26 -4.15 -15.88
CA GLU A 40 16.84 -4.60 -17.21
C GLU A 40 16.27 -3.41 -17.97
N SER A 41 16.85 -3.14 -19.13
CA SER A 41 16.32 -2.20 -20.12
C SER A 41 15.79 -2.96 -21.35
N ASP A 42 15.16 -2.25 -22.30
CA ASP A 42 14.75 -2.81 -23.60
C ASP A 42 15.92 -3.46 -24.37
N LYS A 43 17.16 -3.04 -24.11
CA LYS A 43 18.34 -3.47 -24.88
C LYS A 43 19.17 -4.54 -24.19
N ALA A 44 19.31 -4.45 -22.87
CA ALA A 44 20.15 -5.34 -22.08
C ALA A 44 19.91 -5.13 -20.58
N ASP A 45 20.34 -6.13 -19.80
CA ASP A 45 20.59 -5.98 -18.38
C ASP A 45 21.93 -5.28 -18.18
N MET A 46 21.94 -4.27 -17.31
CA MET A 46 23.17 -3.60 -16.91
C MET A 46 23.22 -3.42 -15.40
N ASP A 47 24.44 -3.54 -14.88
CA ASP A 47 24.76 -3.30 -13.49
C ASP A 47 24.82 -1.80 -13.21
N VAL A 48 24.12 -1.35 -12.18
CA VAL A 48 24.19 0.02 -11.68
C VAL A 48 25.11 0.04 -10.47
N GLU A 49 26.24 0.71 -10.65
CA GLU A 49 27.21 0.98 -9.59
C GLU A 49 26.86 2.23 -8.78
N SER A 50 27.28 2.24 -7.51
CA SER A 50 27.13 3.42 -6.65
C SER A 50 28.18 4.47 -6.98
N PHE A 51 27.75 5.71 -7.14
CA PHE A 51 28.68 6.85 -7.24
C PHE A 51 29.20 7.33 -5.87
N TYR A 52 28.54 6.90 -4.79
CA TYR A 52 28.81 7.34 -3.42
C TYR A 52 29.19 6.14 -2.55
N GLU A 53 30.07 6.38 -1.58
CA GLU A 53 30.38 5.40 -0.53
C GLU A 53 29.48 5.63 0.68
N GLY A 54 29.08 4.55 1.35
CA GLY A 54 28.21 4.61 2.52
C GLY A 54 27.53 3.28 2.80
N TYR A 55 26.30 3.35 3.29
CA TYR A 55 25.44 2.24 3.64
C TYR A 55 24.11 2.39 2.92
N LEU A 56 23.61 1.32 2.29
CA LEU A 56 22.30 1.34 1.66
C LEU A 56 21.24 1.52 2.75
N ALA A 57 20.67 2.69 2.90
CA ALA A 57 19.78 2.97 4.03
C ALA A 57 18.38 2.38 3.81
N THR A 58 17.84 2.61 2.61
CA THR A 58 16.54 2.05 2.23
C THR A 58 16.43 1.93 0.72
N ILE A 59 15.81 0.84 0.27
CA ILE A 59 15.45 0.63 -1.12
C ILE A 59 14.10 1.30 -1.33
N VAL A 60 14.01 2.34 -2.17
CA VAL A 60 12.74 3.01 -2.47
C VAL A 60 11.89 2.10 -3.34
N VAL A 61 12.51 1.55 -4.39
CA VAL A 61 11.85 0.71 -5.38
C VAL A 61 12.36 -0.74 -5.31
N PRO A 62 11.49 -1.73 -5.00
CA PRO A 62 11.87 -3.13 -4.94
C PRO A 62 12.23 -3.74 -6.30
N ALA A 63 12.86 -4.91 -6.27
CA ALA A 63 13.08 -5.71 -7.47
C ALA A 63 11.75 -6.12 -8.12
N GLY A 64 11.74 -6.12 -9.45
CA GLY A 64 10.59 -6.41 -10.31
C GLY A 64 9.80 -5.19 -10.75
N GLU A 65 10.10 -4.00 -10.23
CA GLU A 65 9.38 -2.76 -10.54
C GLU A 65 10.11 -1.91 -11.60
N THR A 66 9.32 -1.21 -12.41
CA THR A 66 9.82 -0.30 -13.45
C THR A 66 9.82 1.13 -12.96
N VAL A 67 10.92 1.83 -13.18
CA VAL A 67 11.15 3.21 -12.73
C VAL A 67 11.57 4.06 -13.92
N PRO A 68 11.12 5.31 -14.04
CA PRO A 68 11.63 6.21 -15.07
C PRO A 68 13.06 6.67 -14.75
N VAL A 69 13.82 6.97 -15.80
CA VAL A 69 15.17 7.52 -15.67
C VAL A 69 15.13 8.83 -14.88
N GLY A 70 16.06 8.99 -13.93
CA GLY A 70 16.15 10.16 -13.06
C GLY A 70 15.30 10.09 -11.80
N ASN A 71 14.50 9.03 -11.58
CA ASN A 71 13.80 8.83 -10.30
C ASN A 71 14.68 8.14 -9.25
N ALA A 72 14.48 8.48 -7.98
CA ALA A 72 15.19 7.89 -6.86
C ALA A 72 14.76 6.42 -6.65
N ILE A 73 15.72 5.50 -6.73
CA ILE A 73 15.52 4.06 -6.55
C ILE A 73 15.95 3.57 -5.16
N ALA A 74 16.91 4.25 -4.53
CA ALA A 74 17.38 3.95 -3.17
C ALA A 74 17.99 5.20 -2.51
N LEU A 75 18.14 5.14 -1.19
CA LEU A 75 18.87 6.12 -0.40
C LEU A 75 20.12 5.45 0.18
N ILE A 76 21.26 6.10 0.04
CA ILE A 76 22.54 5.71 0.65
C ILE A 76 22.84 6.72 1.76
N ALA A 77 23.10 6.23 2.96
CA ALA A 77 23.55 7.02 4.10
C ALA A 77 25.07 6.92 4.21
N GLU A 78 25.76 8.04 4.39
CA GLU A 78 27.21 8.06 4.61
C GLU A 78 27.59 7.37 5.94
N THR A 79 26.73 7.47 6.96
CA THR A 79 26.94 6.84 8.27
C THR A 79 25.76 5.97 8.69
N GLU A 80 26.03 4.95 9.51
CA GLU A 80 25.01 4.01 10.01
C GLU A 80 23.92 4.71 10.84
N ALA A 81 24.27 5.80 11.54
CA ALA A 81 23.34 6.62 12.32
C ALA A 81 22.29 7.35 11.46
N GLU A 82 22.55 7.53 10.17
CA GLU A 82 21.65 8.22 9.25
C GLU A 82 20.71 7.25 8.51
N ILE A 83 20.88 5.94 8.70
CA ILE A 83 20.02 4.90 8.12
C ILE A 83 18.57 5.05 8.61
N GLU A 84 18.36 5.24 9.92
CA GLU A 84 17.03 5.46 10.49
C GLU A 84 16.39 6.75 9.95
N THR A 85 17.18 7.83 9.82
CA THR A 85 16.71 9.11 9.27
C THR A 85 16.29 8.99 7.80
N ALA A 86 17.06 8.27 6.99
CA ALA A 86 16.73 7.99 5.59
C ALA A 86 15.47 7.11 5.44
N GLN A 87 15.27 6.12 6.33
CA GLN A 87 14.05 5.32 6.37
C GLN A 87 12.81 6.16 6.73
N GLN A 88 12.96 7.14 7.63
CA GLN A 88 11.90 8.10 7.96
C GLN A 88 11.64 9.11 6.82
N GLN A 89 12.66 9.47 6.03
CA GLN A 89 12.49 10.31 4.84
C GLN A 89 11.70 9.61 3.74
N LYS A 90 11.82 8.28 3.58
CA LYS A 90 10.94 7.49 2.70
C LYS A 90 9.46 7.56 3.12
N SER A 91 9.19 7.85 4.39
CA SER A 91 7.82 8.02 4.93
C SER A 91 7.25 9.42 4.68
N SER A 92 8.12 10.38 4.31
CA SER A 92 7.79 11.81 4.19
C SER A 92 7.86 12.31 2.75
N SER A 93 8.53 11.58 1.85
CA SER A 93 8.47 11.82 0.42
C SER A 93 7.17 11.23 -0.12
N PRO A 94 6.34 12.00 -0.85
CA PRO A 94 5.12 11.48 -1.43
C PRO A 94 5.54 10.35 -2.37
N ALA A 95 5.06 9.13 -2.07
CA ALA A 95 5.19 7.99 -2.95
C ALA A 95 4.95 8.46 -4.39
N PRO A 96 5.82 8.13 -5.35
CA PRO A 96 5.44 8.29 -6.74
C PRO A 96 4.13 7.52 -6.87
N VAL A 97 3.06 8.26 -7.14
CA VAL A 97 1.82 7.70 -7.64
C VAL A 97 2.26 6.69 -8.70
N PRO A 98 1.87 5.42 -8.60
CA PRO A 98 1.98 4.54 -9.74
C PRO A 98 1.34 5.32 -10.88
N ALA A 99 2.14 5.64 -11.89
CA ALA A 99 1.65 6.00 -13.18
C ALA A 99 0.94 4.74 -13.68
N ALA A 100 -0.30 4.59 -13.19
CA ALA A 100 -1.35 3.98 -13.94
C ALA A 100 -1.26 4.61 -15.32
N ALA A 101 -0.93 3.78 -16.29
CA ALA A 101 -1.27 4.03 -17.68
C ALA A 101 -2.70 4.59 -17.71
N SER A 102 -2.77 5.90 -17.93
CA SER A 102 -3.97 6.60 -18.35
C SER A 102 -4.19 6.24 -19.84
N PRO A 103 -5.42 6.26 -20.37
CA PRO A 103 -6.38 7.36 -20.22
C PRO A 103 -7.77 6.85 -19.78
N ASP A 104 -8.67 7.63 -19.20
CA ASP A 104 -9.00 9.01 -19.49
C ASP A 104 -9.85 9.60 -18.34
N LEU A 105 -9.73 10.92 -18.19
CA LEU A 105 -10.60 11.87 -17.48
C LEU A 105 -10.73 11.84 -15.95
N ALA A 106 -10.05 12.86 -15.40
CA ALA A 106 -10.58 13.89 -14.50
C ALA A 106 -10.93 13.48 -13.06
N ALA A 107 -10.02 13.78 -12.12
CA ALA A 107 -9.85 15.11 -11.49
C ALA A 107 -10.95 15.37 -10.45
N ALA A 108 -10.61 15.23 -9.16
CA ALA A 108 -10.07 16.30 -8.31
C ALA A 108 -11.21 17.17 -7.75
N VAL A 109 -11.21 17.62 -6.50
CA VAL A 109 -10.27 18.54 -5.85
C VAL A 109 -10.59 18.45 -4.33
N ALA A 110 -9.63 18.13 -3.45
CA ALA A 110 -8.84 19.04 -2.57
C ALA A 110 -9.67 19.80 -1.50
N VAL A 111 -9.23 20.22 -0.30
CA VAL A 111 -7.92 20.52 0.31
C VAL A 111 -8.13 20.67 1.85
N ALA A 112 -7.13 20.25 2.64
CA ALA A 112 -6.54 20.93 3.82
C ALA A 112 -7.42 21.29 5.07
N PRO A 113 -6.85 21.81 6.19
CA PRO A 113 -6.87 21.15 7.50
C PRO A 113 -7.52 22.01 8.63
N VAL A 114 -7.48 21.49 9.86
CA VAL A 114 -7.75 22.11 11.18
C VAL A 114 -9.20 22.49 11.50
N GLU A 115 -9.81 21.82 12.49
CA GLU A 115 -9.99 22.34 13.85
C GLU A 115 -10.77 21.31 14.70
N THR A 116 -10.55 21.44 16.00
CA THR A 116 -11.12 20.78 17.17
C THR A 116 -12.67 20.70 17.17
N GLU A 117 -13.20 19.97 18.17
CA GLU A 117 -14.56 20.06 18.72
C GLU A 117 -15.51 18.94 18.26
N GLN A 118 -15.61 17.90 19.10
CA GLN A 118 -16.68 17.72 20.09
C GLN A 118 -18.03 17.38 19.47
N ASN A 119 -18.46 16.15 19.78
CA ASN A 119 -19.78 15.80 20.30
C ASN A 119 -20.99 16.53 19.70
N GLY A 120 -21.82 15.82 18.93
CA GLY A 120 -23.09 16.42 18.51
C GLY A 120 -23.91 15.67 17.49
N ASN A 121 -24.26 14.42 17.80
CA ASN A 121 -25.61 13.89 17.60
C ASN A 121 -26.33 14.16 16.25
N GLY A 122 -26.23 13.19 15.34
CA GLY A 122 -27.39 12.65 14.62
C GLY A 122 -27.92 13.44 13.43
N SER A 123 -27.62 12.97 12.22
CA SER A 123 -28.67 12.54 11.29
C SER A 123 -28.10 11.72 10.12
N LYS A 124 -28.56 10.46 10.04
CA LYS A 124 -28.77 9.64 8.83
C LYS A 124 -28.00 10.04 7.56
N SER A 125 -26.80 9.51 7.38
CA SER A 125 -26.36 9.01 6.07
C SER A 125 -25.15 8.09 6.28
N GLY A 126 -25.31 6.83 5.89
CA GLY A 126 -24.43 5.71 6.22
C GLY A 126 -23.04 5.81 5.60
N ARG A 127 -22.14 6.58 6.21
CA ARG A 127 -20.71 6.46 5.93
C ARG A 127 -20.20 5.25 6.70
N THR A 128 -20.37 4.06 6.13
CA THR A 128 -19.80 2.82 6.67
C THR A 128 -18.30 2.98 6.81
N ILE A 129 -17.82 3.01 8.05
CA ILE A 129 -16.39 3.09 8.36
C ILE A 129 -15.83 1.68 8.24
N ALA A 130 -15.33 1.31 7.06
CA ALA A 130 -14.75 0.00 6.79
C ALA A 130 -13.27 0.11 6.42
N SER A 131 -12.47 -0.85 6.92
CA SER A 131 -11.05 -1.01 6.56
C SER A 131 -10.89 -1.32 5.05
N PRO A 132 -9.73 -1.00 4.43
CA PRO A 132 -9.49 -1.27 3.01
C PRO A 132 -9.64 -2.75 2.65
N ARG A 133 -9.15 -3.64 3.53
CA ARG A 133 -9.25 -5.09 3.37
C ARG A 133 -10.69 -5.59 3.46
N ALA A 134 -11.47 -5.09 4.42
CA ALA A 134 -12.91 -5.40 4.53
C ALA A 134 -13.71 -4.94 3.31
N ARG A 135 -13.41 -3.74 2.78
CA ARG A 135 -14.07 -3.22 1.57
C ARG A 135 -13.82 -4.10 0.34
N LYS A 136 -12.60 -4.62 0.21
CA LYS A 136 -12.24 -5.55 -0.87
C LYS A 136 -13.04 -6.85 -0.74
N LEU A 137 -12.95 -7.52 0.42
CA LEU A 137 -13.67 -8.79 0.69
C LEU A 137 -15.19 -8.67 0.55
N ALA A 138 -15.78 -7.54 0.95
CA ALA A 138 -17.22 -7.34 0.89
C ALA A 138 -17.71 -7.29 -0.57
N LYS A 139 -16.91 -6.72 -1.48
CA LYS A 139 -17.21 -6.67 -2.91
C LYS A 139 -17.11 -8.05 -3.54
N ASP A 140 -16.09 -8.82 -3.19
CA ASP A 140 -15.88 -10.19 -3.70
C ASP A 140 -16.96 -11.15 -3.21
N LEU A 141 -17.33 -11.06 -1.92
CA LEU A 141 -18.28 -11.94 -1.26
C LEU A 141 -19.73 -11.43 -1.33
N LYS A 142 -19.96 -10.28 -2.00
CA LYS A 142 -21.26 -9.59 -2.13
C LYS A 142 -21.95 -9.30 -0.80
N VAL A 143 -21.18 -8.90 0.20
CA VAL A 143 -21.68 -8.58 1.55
C VAL A 143 -21.91 -7.07 1.68
N ASP A 144 -23.05 -6.68 2.26
CA ASP A 144 -23.40 -5.28 2.45
C ASP A 144 -22.83 -4.72 3.76
N LEU A 145 -21.80 -3.86 3.64
CA LEU A 145 -21.14 -3.18 4.75
C LEU A 145 -22.08 -2.25 5.54
N ALA A 146 -23.19 -1.78 4.97
CA ALA A 146 -24.15 -0.92 5.66
C ALA A 146 -24.94 -1.66 6.74
N THR A 147 -25.02 -2.98 6.60
CA THR A 147 -25.75 -3.86 7.54
C THR A 147 -24.83 -4.54 8.55
N LEU A 148 -23.51 -4.41 8.37
CA LEU A 148 -22.53 -5.04 9.25
C LEU A 148 -22.16 -4.15 10.43
N LYS A 149 -22.06 -4.78 11.60
CA LYS A 149 -21.48 -4.18 12.79
C LYS A 149 -19.97 -4.39 12.78
N GLY A 150 -19.22 -3.30 12.74
CA GLY A 150 -17.76 -3.35 12.80
C GLY A 150 -17.25 -3.65 14.19
N SER A 151 -16.37 -4.65 14.31
CA SER A 151 -15.73 -5.05 15.56
C SER A 151 -14.34 -4.41 15.79
N GLY A 152 -13.87 -3.59 14.84
CA GLY A 152 -12.58 -2.91 14.92
C GLY A 152 -12.58 -1.61 15.76
N PRO A 153 -11.40 -1.02 16.01
CA PRO A 153 -11.27 0.22 16.76
C PRO A 153 -12.13 1.35 16.16
N HIS A 154 -12.87 2.05 17.01
CA HIS A 154 -13.86 3.08 16.64
C HIS A 154 -15.07 2.57 15.82
N GLY A 155 -15.44 1.29 15.96
CA GLY A 155 -16.61 0.71 15.26
C GLY A 155 -16.36 0.44 13.78
N ARG A 156 -15.09 0.24 13.41
CA ARG A 156 -14.67 -0.01 12.03
C ARG A 156 -14.95 -1.45 11.63
N ILE A 157 -15.49 -1.67 10.44
CA ILE A 157 -15.66 -3.01 9.87
C ILE A 157 -14.31 -3.54 9.40
N VAL A 158 -13.87 -4.64 10.01
CA VAL A 158 -12.62 -5.35 9.68
C VAL A 158 -12.89 -6.54 8.76
N ALA A 159 -11.83 -7.15 8.23
CA ALA A 159 -11.96 -8.22 7.24
C ALA A 159 -12.73 -9.41 7.81
N GLU A 160 -12.46 -9.72 9.07
CA GLU A 160 -13.07 -10.79 9.84
C GLU A 160 -14.59 -10.64 9.96
N ASP A 161 -15.09 -9.40 10.11
CA ASP A 161 -16.54 -9.13 10.19
C ASP A 161 -17.25 -9.43 8.87
N VAL A 162 -16.58 -9.15 7.74
CA VAL A 162 -17.10 -9.41 6.39
C VAL A 162 -17.07 -10.89 6.07
N GLU A 163 -15.99 -11.58 6.45
CA GLU A 163 -15.88 -13.04 6.30
C GLU A 163 -16.90 -13.78 7.17
N ALA A 164 -17.10 -13.33 8.41
CA ALA A 164 -18.14 -13.86 9.29
C ALA A 164 -19.53 -13.68 8.68
N ALA A 165 -19.85 -12.49 8.16
CA ALA A 165 -21.12 -12.23 7.50
C ALA A 165 -21.32 -13.02 6.19
N ALA A 166 -20.25 -13.21 5.42
CA ALA A 166 -20.28 -14.07 4.23
C ALA A 166 -20.54 -15.55 4.60
N ASN A 167 -19.97 -16.01 5.72
CA ASN A 167 -20.15 -17.38 6.19
C ASN A 167 -21.55 -17.60 6.79
N VAL A 168 -22.15 -16.58 7.41
CA VAL A 168 -23.52 -16.61 7.93
C VAL A 168 -24.57 -16.45 6.80
N SER A 169 -24.21 -15.78 5.69
CA SER A 169 -25.05 -15.68 4.49
C SER A 169 -25.06 -16.95 3.66
N LYS A 170 -24.18 -17.92 3.95
CA LYS A 170 -24.39 -19.30 3.53
C LYS A 170 -25.51 -19.83 4.42
N PRO A 171 -26.71 -20.13 3.90
CA PRO A 171 -27.78 -20.65 4.71
C PRO A 171 -27.31 -21.99 5.26
N VAL A 172 -26.90 -22.02 6.53
CA VAL A 172 -27.05 -23.22 7.31
C VAL A 172 -28.55 -23.41 7.42
N PRO A 173 -29.12 -24.52 6.92
CA PRO A 173 -30.52 -24.81 7.16
C PRO A 173 -30.69 -24.87 8.68
N ALA A 174 -31.43 -23.91 9.23
CA ALA A 174 -31.76 -23.88 10.63
C ALA A 174 -32.46 -25.21 10.98
N PRO A 175 -32.12 -25.83 12.12
CA PRO A 175 -32.84 -27.00 12.60
C PRO A 175 -34.30 -26.60 12.79
N ALA A 176 -35.19 -27.38 12.19
CA ALA A 176 -36.63 -27.23 12.28
C ALA A 176 -37.05 -27.17 13.76
N ALA A 177 -37.28 -25.96 14.27
CA ALA A 177 -37.95 -25.76 15.53
C ALA A 177 -39.43 -26.07 15.33
N THR A 178 -39.87 -27.04 16.11
CA THR A 178 -41.22 -27.60 16.19
C THR A 178 -42.30 -26.52 16.22
N THR A 179 -43.32 -26.69 15.39
CA THR A 179 -44.53 -25.87 15.39
C THR A 179 -45.34 -26.20 16.63
N ALA A 180 -45.65 -25.17 17.42
CA ALA A 180 -46.61 -25.22 18.51
C ALA A 180 -48.02 -25.58 17.98
N ALA A 181 -48.69 -26.50 18.68
CA ALA A 181 -50.11 -26.83 18.50
C ALA A 181 -51.00 -25.92 19.39
N PRO A 182 -52.25 -25.60 18.96
CA PRO A 182 -53.10 -24.55 19.54
C PRO A 182 -53.90 -25.03 20.78
N PRO A 183 -54.64 -24.15 21.50
CA PRO A 183 -55.13 -24.37 22.87
C PRO A 183 -56.44 -25.19 22.91
N PRO A 184 -56.86 -25.72 24.07
CA PRO A 184 -58.14 -26.40 24.21
C PRO A 184 -59.31 -25.38 24.24
N ALA A 185 -60.37 -25.70 23.49
CA ALA A 185 -61.63 -24.94 23.43
C ALA A 185 -62.54 -25.27 24.65
N PRO A 186 -63.49 -24.38 25.02
CA PRO A 186 -64.26 -24.45 26.28
C PRO A 186 -65.32 -25.56 26.33
#